data_AF-A0A847HUA6-F1
#
_entry.id   AF-A0A847HUA6-F1
#
_cell.length_a   1.000
_cell.length_b   1.000
_cell.length_c   1.000
_cell.angle_alpha   90.00
_cell.angle_beta   90.00
_cell.angle_gamma   90.00
#
_symmetry.space_group_name_H-M   'P 1'
#
loop_
_entity.id
_entity.type
_entity.pdbx_description
1 polymer ?
#
loop_
_entity_poly.entity_id
_entity_poly.type
_entity_poly.pdbx_seq_one_letter_code
_entity_poly.pdbx_strand_id
1 'polypeptide(L)'
;MSEAPSPSPHPAPAAPGRAGLALALVGVALGVGPAVLAYLSRFGPTPTERLPQLAVALYGLLFVGALVDLCAGLPRRRAGRRLGAVVGLALAAAAATALSPWGEWRYLLAPAAALAGGAALLAGRGPRRGLYAAGAVYLSATLLANFTLDAFLPLGGFFLVNVGTLFFGVTFTQRDRVHRYGRRAVYGTILTAAVANVLLAAALGTPRRFVLVSFLTIVLAEAADTEVYQRLLSRRWLVRVASSNAVSAPLDTVLFTLLAFWGQPYATPGWMAQVIVTDVLVKYAAGIVAALGMLALLRSVWPQARLGAALDPGAPPGGADTLAPAPADGRPGGDP
;
A
#
# COMPACT_ATOMS: atom_id res chain seq x y z
N MET A 1 42.55 30.11 -1.71
CA MET A 1 41.21 30.19 -2.34
C MET A 1 40.36 29.08 -1.75
N SER A 2 39.47 29.42 -0.81
CA SER A 2 38.56 28.48 -0.16
C SER A 2 37.29 28.41 -0.99
N GLU A 3 37.05 27.27 -1.65
CA GLU A 3 35.85 27.03 -2.45
C GLU A 3 34.63 26.91 -1.51
N ALA A 4 33.65 27.78 -1.68
CA ALA A 4 32.41 27.74 -0.93
C ALA A 4 31.58 26.50 -1.35
N PRO A 5 30.96 25.76 -0.41
CA PRO A 5 30.13 24.62 -0.77
C PRO A 5 28.90 25.08 -1.55
N SER A 6 28.68 24.46 -2.70
CA SER A 6 27.55 24.74 -3.58
C SER A 6 26.21 24.41 -2.89
N PRO A 7 25.16 25.23 -3.08
CA PRO A 7 23.87 24.99 -2.46
C PRO A 7 23.27 23.67 -2.98
N SER A 8 22.90 22.79 -2.05
CA SER A 8 22.23 21.52 -2.35
C SER A 8 20.96 21.75 -3.19
N PRO A 9 20.70 20.97 -4.25
CA PRO A 9 19.57 21.21 -5.13
C PRO A 9 18.26 21.00 -4.37
N HIS A 10 17.45 22.05 -4.29
CA HIS A 10 16.05 21.92 -3.89
C HIS A 10 15.34 20.94 -4.84
N PRO A 11 14.54 19.98 -4.34
CA PRO A 11 13.80 19.08 -5.21
C PRO A 11 12.86 19.91 -6.09
N ALA A 12 13.03 19.79 -7.41
CA ALA A 12 12.18 20.47 -8.37
C ALA A 12 10.71 20.06 -8.16
N PRO A 13 9.75 21.01 -8.19
CA PRO A 13 8.34 20.69 -8.07
C PRO A 13 7.93 19.71 -9.19
N ALA A 14 7.12 18.71 -8.84
CA ALA A 14 6.56 17.77 -9.80
C ALA A 14 5.96 18.51 -11.00
N ALA A 15 6.31 18.08 -12.22
CA ALA A 15 5.72 18.63 -13.44
C ALA A 15 4.17 18.60 -13.32
N PRO A 16 3.48 19.72 -13.58
CA PRO A 16 2.06 19.90 -13.24
C PRO A 16 1.13 18.80 -13.80
N GLY A 17 1.48 18.19 -14.94
CA GLY A 17 0.72 17.09 -15.53
C GLY A 17 0.74 15.77 -14.74
N ARG A 18 1.83 15.46 -14.01
CA ARG A 18 1.95 14.18 -13.26
C ARG A 18 1.05 14.13 -12.03
N ALA A 19 0.91 15.25 -11.34
CA ALA A 19 0.01 15.36 -10.20
C ALA A 19 -1.47 15.25 -10.64
N GLY A 20 -1.82 15.86 -11.77
CA GLY A 20 -3.15 15.74 -12.37
C GLY A 20 -3.49 14.28 -12.73
N LEU A 21 -2.56 13.58 -13.41
CA LEU A 21 -2.73 12.17 -13.74
C LEU A 21 -2.88 11.29 -12.49
N ALA A 22 -2.05 11.49 -11.47
CA ALA A 22 -2.13 10.71 -10.23
C ALA A 22 -3.46 10.94 -9.50
N LEU A 23 -3.96 12.19 -9.43
CA LEU A 23 -5.28 12.51 -8.88
C LEU A 23 -6.39 11.79 -9.65
N ALA A 24 -6.31 11.82 -10.99
CA ALA A 24 -7.28 11.16 -11.85
C ALA A 24 -7.30 9.64 -11.64
N LEU A 25 -6.12 9.00 -11.68
CA LEU A 25 -5.98 7.56 -11.47
C LEU A 25 -6.49 7.12 -10.09
N VAL A 26 -6.12 7.86 -9.03
CA VAL A 26 -6.57 7.57 -7.67
C VAL A 26 -8.08 7.75 -7.55
N GLY A 27 -8.66 8.82 -8.10
CA GLY A 27 -10.10 9.06 -8.04
C GLY A 27 -10.90 8.01 -8.80
N VAL A 28 -10.48 7.67 -10.03
CA VAL A 28 -11.14 6.62 -10.83
C VAL A 28 -11.03 5.26 -10.15
N ALA A 29 -9.84 4.87 -9.69
CA ALA A 29 -9.65 3.59 -9.01
C ALA A 29 -10.47 3.49 -7.72
N LEU A 30 -10.55 4.58 -6.93
CA LEU A 30 -11.37 4.63 -5.72
C LEU A 30 -12.87 4.52 -5.99
N GLY A 31 -13.35 5.12 -7.09
CA GLY A 31 -14.77 5.12 -7.45
C GLY A 31 -15.25 3.85 -8.16
N VAL A 32 -14.47 3.36 -9.13
CA VAL A 32 -14.82 2.18 -9.95
C VAL A 32 -14.43 0.86 -9.26
N GLY A 33 -13.41 0.92 -8.41
CA GLY A 33 -12.79 -0.23 -7.77
C GLY A 33 -13.74 -1.17 -7.03
N PRO A 34 -14.68 -0.70 -6.19
CA PRO A 34 -15.63 -1.58 -5.51
C PRO A 34 -16.51 -2.37 -6.48
N ALA A 35 -16.95 -1.77 -7.59
CA ALA A 35 -17.75 -2.46 -8.60
C ALA A 35 -16.93 -3.54 -9.32
N VAL A 36 -15.67 -3.25 -9.64
CA VAL A 36 -14.74 -4.24 -10.21
C VAL A 36 -14.49 -5.38 -9.23
N LEU A 37 -14.27 -5.07 -7.96
CA LEU A 37 -14.06 -6.09 -6.92
C LEU A 37 -15.31 -6.97 -6.75
N ALA A 38 -16.50 -6.37 -6.78
CA ALA A 38 -17.76 -7.11 -6.72
C ALA A 38 -17.92 -8.05 -7.92
N TYR A 39 -17.58 -7.58 -9.12
CA TYR A 39 -17.56 -8.42 -10.32
C TYR A 39 -16.59 -9.60 -10.18
N LEU A 40 -15.36 -9.35 -9.74
CA LEU A 40 -14.35 -10.39 -9.53
C LEU A 40 -14.73 -11.40 -8.44
N SER A 41 -15.50 -10.99 -7.43
CA SER A 41 -15.92 -11.85 -6.31
C SER A 41 -17.04 -12.83 -6.67
N ARG A 42 -17.51 -12.82 -7.93
CA ARG A 42 -18.52 -13.77 -8.44
C ARG A 42 -17.93 -15.06 -8.98
N PHE A 43 -16.62 -15.08 -9.26
CA PHE A 43 -15.94 -16.26 -9.76
C PHE A 43 -15.56 -17.16 -8.59
N GLY A 44 -15.92 -18.44 -8.59
CA GLY A 44 -15.58 -19.38 -7.53
C GLY A 44 -16.76 -20.22 -7.04
N PRO A 45 -16.54 -21.12 -6.07
CA PRO A 45 -17.56 -22.03 -5.55
C PRO A 45 -18.67 -21.33 -4.74
N THR A 46 -18.38 -20.18 -4.14
CA THR A 46 -19.33 -19.38 -3.36
C THR A 46 -19.40 -17.95 -3.89
N PRO A 47 -20.14 -17.71 -4.99
CA PRO A 47 -20.24 -16.39 -5.60
C PRO A 47 -20.83 -15.36 -4.64
N THR A 48 -20.18 -14.21 -4.53
CA THR A 48 -20.72 -13.09 -3.76
C THR A 48 -21.40 -12.11 -4.70
N GLU A 49 -22.73 -12.01 -4.63
CA GLU A 49 -23.48 -11.09 -5.51
C GLU A 49 -23.18 -9.61 -5.21
N ARG A 50 -22.93 -9.30 -3.92
CA ARG A 50 -22.75 -7.95 -3.39
C ARG A 50 -21.69 -7.90 -2.31
N LEU A 51 -20.82 -6.89 -2.34
CA LEU A 51 -19.80 -6.73 -1.32
C LEU A 51 -20.41 -6.29 0.04
N PRO A 52 -19.99 -6.89 1.16
CA PRO A 52 -20.33 -6.39 2.49
C PRO A 52 -19.90 -4.93 2.68
N GLN A 53 -20.65 -4.15 3.47
CA GLN A 53 -20.32 -2.74 3.74
C GLN A 53 -18.91 -2.57 4.30
N LEU A 54 -18.49 -3.48 5.19
CA LEU A 54 -17.15 -3.46 5.75
C LEU A 54 -16.07 -3.63 4.65
N ALA A 55 -16.27 -4.54 3.69
CA ALA A 55 -15.35 -4.73 2.58
C ALA A 55 -15.22 -3.46 1.72
N VAL A 56 -16.33 -2.78 1.45
CA VAL A 56 -16.35 -1.52 0.70
C VAL A 56 -15.62 -0.40 1.47
N ALA A 57 -15.84 -0.30 2.79
CA ALA A 57 -15.13 0.65 3.62
C ALA A 57 -13.61 0.38 3.65
N LEU A 58 -13.20 -0.88 3.83
CA LEU A 58 -11.81 -1.32 3.78
C LEU A 58 -11.17 -1.03 2.42
N TYR A 59 -11.90 -1.23 1.32
CA TYR A 59 -11.43 -0.85 -0.03
C TYR A 59 -11.09 0.64 -0.10
N GLY A 60 -11.97 1.50 0.42
CA GLY A 60 -11.70 2.94 0.50
C GLY A 60 -10.43 3.27 1.28
N LEU A 61 -10.20 2.57 2.39
CA LEU A 61 -9.01 2.75 3.23
C LEU A 61 -7.70 2.39 2.53
N LEU A 62 -7.71 1.60 1.45
CA LEU A 62 -6.52 1.32 0.64
C LEU A 62 -5.90 2.59 0.03
N PHE A 63 -6.70 3.63 -0.17
CA PHE A 63 -6.28 4.87 -0.83
C PHE A 63 -5.76 5.93 0.14
N VAL A 64 -5.90 5.72 1.46
CA VAL A 64 -5.50 6.68 2.49
C VAL A 64 -4.01 7.04 2.39
N GLY A 65 -3.15 6.06 2.10
CA GLY A 65 -1.72 6.31 1.84
C GLY A 65 -1.48 7.25 0.66
N ALA A 66 -2.15 7.00 -0.48
CA ALA A 66 -2.04 7.83 -1.68
C ALA A 66 -2.58 9.25 -1.44
N LEU A 67 -3.70 9.38 -0.72
CA LEU A 67 -4.28 10.69 -0.35
C LEU A 67 -3.34 11.51 0.54
N VAL A 68 -2.71 10.84 1.51
CA VAL A 68 -1.70 11.44 2.38
C VAL A 68 -0.50 11.93 1.55
N ASP A 69 0.00 11.11 0.64
CA ASP A 69 1.16 11.42 -0.20
C ASP A 69 0.86 12.58 -1.17
N LEU A 70 -0.31 12.58 -1.82
CA LEU A 70 -0.75 13.64 -2.74
C LEU A 70 -0.94 15.01 -2.07
N CYS A 71 -1.19 15.00 -0.76
CA CYS A 71 -1.39 16.20 0.05
C CYS A 71 -0.15 16.61 0.87
N ALA A 72 0.89 15.76 0.92
CA ALA A 72 2.07 16.02 1.72
C ALA A 72 2.79 17.30 1.26
N GLY A 73 3.23 18.11 2.23
CA GLY A 73 3.96 19.36 1.96
C GLY A 73 3.13 20.53 1.39
N LEU A 74 1.81 20.37 1.22
CA LEU A 74 0.95 21.44 0.71
C LEU A 74 0.32 22.28 1.83
N PRO A 75 0.05 23.58 1.58
CA PRO A 75 -0.81 24.38 2.45
C PRO A 75 -2.20 23.76 2.58
N ARG A 76 -2.82 23.86 3.78
CA ARG A 76 -4.14 23.27 4.10
C ARG A 76 -5.21 23.52 3.03
N ARG A 77 -5.29 24.75 2.50
CA ARG A 77 -6.25 25.11 1.45
C ARG A 77 -6.04 24.32 0.15
N ARG A 78 -4.79 24.12 -0.26
CA ARG A 78 -4.45 23.34 -1.49
C ARG A 78 -4.62 21.84 -1.25
N ALA A 79 -4.23 21.34 -0.08
CA ALA A 79 -4.47 19.96 0.31
C ALA A 79 -5.98 19.62 0.31
N GLY A 80 -6.81 20.49 0.91
CA GLY A 80 -8.26 20.33 0.91
C GLY A 80 -8.87 20.34 -0.50
N ARG A 81 -8.41 21.23 -1.39
CA ARG A 81 -8.82 21.24 -2.80
C ARG A 81 -8.44 19.95 -3.54
N ARG A 82 -7.24 19.42 -3.33
CA ARG A 82 -6.82 18.14 -3.95
C ARG A 82 -7.64 16.97 -3.44
N LEU A 83 -7.83 16.89 -2.12
CA LEU A 83 -8.64 15.86 -1.49
C LEU A 83 -10.08 15.90 -2.01
N GLY A 84 -10.68 17.10 -2.07
CA GLY A 84 -12.01 17.31 -2.64
C GLY A 84 -12.09 16.93 -4.12
N ALA A 85 -11.06 17.20 -4.91
CA ALA A 85 -11.02 16.81 -6.32
C ALA A 85 -10.97 15.28 -6.50
N VAL A 86 -10.13 14.57 -5.73
CA VAL A 86 -10.08 13.09 -5.78
C VAL A 86 -11.42 12.49 -5.37
N VAL A 87 -11.99 12.96 -4.27
CA VAL A 87 -13.26 12.44 -3.75
C VAL A 87 -14.41 12.79 -4.69
N GLY A 88 -14.45 14.00 -5.24
CA GLY A 88 -15.45 14.38 -6.25
C GLY A 88 -15.39 13.50 -7.49
N LEU A 89 -14.18 13.24 -8.00
CA LEU A 89 -13.98 12.32 -9.13
C LEU A 89 -14.39 10.89 -8.76
N ALA A 90 -14.03 10.41 -7.58
CA ALA A 90 -14.38 9.07 -7.11
C ALA A 90 -15.90 8.90 -6.93
N LEU A 91 -16.59 9.90 -6.40
CA LEU A 91 -18.05 9.91 -6.29
C LEU A 91 -18.71 9.91 -7.67
N ALA A 92 -18.23 10.73 -8.60
CA ALA A 92 -18.74 10.74 -9.97
C ALA A 92 -18.53 9.39 -10.67
N ALA A 93 -17.33 8.80 -10.53
CA ALA A 93 -17.02 7.50 -11.10
C ALA A 93 -17.84 6.37 -10.46
N ALA A 94 -18.00 6.37 -9.13
CA ALA A 94 -18.86 5.40 -8.43
C ALA A 94 -20.33 5.55 -8.86
N ALA A 95 -20.84 6.77 -8.99
CA ALA A 95 -22.18 7.02 -9.51
C ALA A 95 -22.34 6.53 -10.96
N ALA A 96 -21.33 6.72 -11.81
CA ALA A 96 -21.33 6.19 -13.17
C ALA A 96 -21.37 4.65 -13.17
N THR A 97 -20.70 3.97 -12.22
CA THR A 97 -20.82 2.51 -12.12
C THR A 97 -22.22 2.05 -11.76
N ALA A 98 -23.05 2.86 -11.09
CA ALA A 98 -24.45 2.53 -10.81
C ALA A 98 -25.32 2.41 -12.07
N LEU A 99 -24.85 2.89 -13.22
CA LEU A 99 -25.46 2.66 -14.53
C LEU A 99 -25.14 1.25 -15.08
N SER A 100 -24.18 0.56 -14.49
CA SER A 100 -23.85 -0.83 -14.83
C SER A 100 -24.59 -1.82 -13.92
N PRO A 101 -24.81 -3.07 -14.36
CA PRO A 101 -25.42 -4.12 -13.54
C PRO A 101 -24.64 -4.45 -12.25
N TRP A 102 -23.40 -3.95 -12.15
CA TRP A 102 -22.48 -4.24 -11.06
C TRP A 102 -22.33 -3.07 -10.09
N GLY A 103 -22.92 -1.90 -10.37
CA GLY A 103 -22.82 -0.76 -9.48
C GLY A 103 -23.89 -0.75 -8.40
N GLU A 104 -23.50 -0.35 -7.20
CA GLU A 104 -24.41 -0.17 -6.08
C GLU A 104 -24.17 1.18 -5.40
N TRP A 105 -25.25 1.81 -4.93
CA TRP A 105 -25.15 3.04 -4.14
C TRP A 105 -24.29 2.87 -2.88
N ARG A 106 -24.23 1.65 -2.33
CA ARG A 106 -23.39 1.29 -1.17
C ARG A 106 -21.90 1.49 -1.46
N TYR A 107 -21.48 1.46 -2.73
CA TYR A 107 -20.08 1.66 -3.12
C TYR A 107 -19.59 3.09 -2.93
N LEU A 108 -20.50 4.05 -2.75
CA LEU A 108 -20.18 5.41 -2.28
C LEU A 108 -19.55 5.41 -0.87
N LEU A 109 -19.65 4.32 -0.10
CA LEU A 109 -18.96 4.17 1.16
C LEU A 109 -17.42 4.14 1.00
N ALA A 110 -16.89 3.67 -0.13
CA ALA A 110 -15.45 3.64 -0.36
C ALA A 110 -14.83 5.05 -0.41
N PRO A 111 -15.31 6.00 -1.25
CA PRO A 111 -14.79 7.36 -1.22
C PRO A 111 -15.04 8.09 0.10
N ALA A 112 -16.14 7.80 0.81
CA ALA A 112 -16.39 8.33 2.15
C ALA A 112 -15.36 7.84 3.18
N ALA A 113 -15.07 6.53 3.21
CA ALA A 113 -14.07 5.94 4.09
C ALA A 113 -12.65 6.46 3.78
N ALA A 114 -12.30 6.59 2.50
CA ALA A 114 -11.02 7.16 2.06
C ALA A 114 -10.86 8.62 2.52
N LEU A 115 -11.92 9.43 2.38
CA LEU A 115 -11.93 10.82 2.85
C LEU A 115 -11.77 10.89 4.36
N ALA A 116 -12.54 10.12 5.12
CA ALA A 116 -12.50 10.11 6.58
C ALA A 116 -11.12 9.67 7.10
N GLY A 117 -10.58 8.55 6.61
CA GLY A 117 -9.27 8.06 6.98
C GLY A 117 -8.13 9.01 6.57
N GLY A 118 -8.20 9.55 5.34
CA GLY A 118 -7.25 10.53 4.85
C GLY A 118 -7.24 11.82 5.68
N ALA A 119 -8.42 12.36 5.98
CA ALA A 119 -8.59 13.55 6.81
C ALA A 119 -8.10 13.32 8.25
N ALA A 120 -8.41 12.18 8.86
CA ALA A 120 -7.94 11.84 10.20
C ALA A 120 -6.41 11.78 10.28
N LEU A 121 -5.75 11.13 9.30
CA LEU A 121 -4.28 11.09 9.25
C LEU A 121 -3.66 12.45 8.90
N LEU A 122 -4.32 13.27 8.08
CA LEU A 122 -3.90 14.64 7.77
C LEU A 122 -4.02 15.58 8.97
N ALA A 123 -5.02 15.37 9.83
CA ALA A 123 -5.23 16.11 11.07
C ALA A 123 -4.20 15.72 12.14
N GLY A 124 -3.81 14.45 12.19
CA GLY A 124 -2.74 13.96 13.05
C GLY A 124 -1.40 14.62 12.73
N ARG A 125 -0.76 15.21 13.76
CA ARG A 125 0.60 15.74 13.66
C ARG A 125 1.60 14.72 14.20
N GLY A 126 2.68 14.47 13.46
CA GLY A 126 3.80 13.70 13.97
C GLY A 126 4.64 12.99 12.90
N PRO A 127 5.88 12.60 13.24
CA PRO A 127 6.80 11.94 12.32
C PRO A 127 6.34 10.53 11.91
N ARG A 128 5.42 9.93 12.66
CA ARG A 128 4.86 8.58 12.42
C ARG A 128 3.65 8.55 11.50
N ARG A 129 3.22 9.68 10.93
CA ARG A 129 2.06 9.72 10.02
C ARG A 129 2.20 8.74 8.84
N GLY A 130 3.38 8.65 8.24
CA GLY A 130 3.65 7.71 7.15
C GLY A 130 3.56 6.24 7.57
N LEU A 131 3.93 5.92 8.82
CA LEU A 131 3.78 4.59 9.40
C LEU A 131 2.29 4.23 9.54
N TYR A 132 1.48 5.12 10.13
CA TYR A 132 0.04 4.87 10.29
C TYR A 132 -0.69 4.77 8.95
N ALA A 133 -0.30 5.58 7.96
CA ALA A 133 -0.86 5.51 6.61
C ALA A 133 -0.53 4.16 5.95
N ALA A 134 0.73 3.73 6.00
CA ALA A 134 1.13 2.43 5.43
C ALA A 134 0.48 1.26 6.18
N GLY A 135 0.45 1.32 7.51
CA GLY A 135 -0.18 0.30 8.35
C GLY A 135 -1.69 0.18 8.12
N ALA A 136 -2.41 1.30 7.94
CA ALA A 136 -3.84 1.27 7.63
C ALA A 136 -4.13 0.64 6.26
N VAL A 137 -3.33 0.97 5.24
CA VAL A 137 -3.45 0.37 3.90
C VAL A 137 -3.10 -1.11 3.94
N TYR A 138 -2.01 -1.48 4.63
CA TYR A 138 -1.59 -2.87 4.83
C TYR A 138 -2.69 -3.69 5.51
N LEU A 139 -3.19 -3.21 6.65
CA LEU A 139 -4.27 -3.84 7.40
C LEU A 139 -5.53 -4.01 6.54
N SER A 140 -5.92 -2.96 5.82
CA SER A 140 -7.12 -3.00 4.98
C SER A 140 -6.98 -4.01 3.85
N ALA A 141 -5.81 -4.10 3.22
CA ALA A 141 -5.51 -5.07 2.17
C ALA A 141 -5.55 -6.52 2.71
N THR A 142 -4.94 -6.78 3.88
CA THR A 142 -4.99 -8.09 4.54
C THR A 142 -6.43 -8.51 4.87
N LEU A 143 -7.22 -7.61 5.47
CA LEU A 143 -8.61 -7.92 5.81
C LEU A 143 -9.48 -8.14 4.57
N LEU A 144 -9.28 -7.33 3.53
CA LEU A 144 -10.06 -7.39 2.30
C LEU A 144 -9.85 -8.71 1.55
N ALA A 145 -8.65 -9.29 1.61
CA ALA A 145 -8.37 -10.60 1.03
C ALA A 145 -9.26 -11.72 1.59
N ASN A 146 -9.76 -11.62 2.83
CA ASN A 146 -10.68 -12.62 3.39
C ASN A 146 -12.06 -12.60 2.70
N PHE A 147 -12.54 -11.43 2.27
CA PHE A 147 -13.81 -11.30 1.57
C PHE A 147 -13.76 -11.88 0.15
N THR A 148 -12.55 -12.11 -0.37
CA THR A 148 -12.32 -12.68 -1.71
C THR A 148 -11.57 -14.00 -1.65
N LEU A 149 -11.54 -14.66 -0.48
CA LEU A 149 -10.75 -15.86 -0.24
C LEU A 149 -11.16 -17.03 -1.14
N ASP A 150 -12.45 -17.18 -1.39
CA ASP A 150 -12.99 -18.22 -2.26
C ASP A 150 -13.23 -17.74 -3.70
N ALA A 151 -12.76 -16.54 -4.04
CA ALA A 151 -12.94 -15.98 -5.37
C ALA A 151 -11.79 -16.42 -6.28
N PHE A 152 -12.05 -17.36 -7.20
CA PHE A 152 -11.07 -17.92 -8.11
C PHE A 152 -11.43 -17.62 -9.57
N LEU A 153 -10.62 -16.78 -10.22
CA LEU A 153 -10.80 -16.37 -11.60
C LEU A 153 -10.00 -17.31 -12.54
N PRO A 154 -10.67 -18.11 -13.39
CA PRO A 154 -9.99 -18.92 -14.38
C PRO A 154 -9.43 -18.04 -15.50
N LEU A 155 -8.14 -18.20 -15.79
CA LEU A 155 -7.44 -17.51 -16.89
C LEU A 155 -6.91 -18.55 -17.89
N GLY A 156 -7.73 -18.83 -18.91
CA GLY A 156 -7.42 -19.88 -19.89
C GLY A 156 -7.57 -21.28 -19.28
N GLY A 157 -6.76 -22.24 -19.76
CA GLY A 157 -6.90 -23.65 -19.39
C GLY A 157 -6.20 -24.09 -18.10
N PHE A 158 -5.17 -23.37 -17.64
CA PHE A 158 -4.35 -23.77 -16.49
C PHE A 158 -4.36 -22.78 -15.33
N PHE A 159 -4.35 -21.46 -15.62
CA PHE A 159 -4.20 -20.47 -14.57
C PHE A 159 -5.50 -20.26 -13.82
N LEU A 160 -5.41 -20.26 -12.49
CA LEU A 160 -6.53 -20.04 -11.60
C LEU A 160 -6.11 -19.03 -10.54
N VAL A 161 -6.49 -17.77 -10.73
CA VAL A 161 -6.05 -16.66 -9.88
C VAL A 161 -7.00 -16.51 -8.71
N ASN A 162 -6.48 -16.55 -7.48
CA ASN A 162 -7.26 -16.11 -6.33
C ASN A 162 -7.37 -14.57 -6.34
N VAL A 163 -8.57 -14.00 -6.30
CA VAL A 163 -8.78 -12.54 -6.35
C VAL A 163 -8.11 -11.82 -5.17
N GLY A 164 -8.01 -12.49 -4.01
CA GLY A 164 -7.29 -11.99 -2.85
C GLY A 164 -5.80 -11.72 -3.11
N THR A 165 -5.19 -12.41 -4.08
CA THR A 165 -3.78 -12.20 -4.46
C THR A 165 -3.49 -10.79 -4.97
N LEU A 166 -4.49 -10.11 -5.52
CA LEU A 166 -4.37 -8.73 -6.00
C LEU A 166 -3.99 -7.75 -4.88
N PHE A 167 -4.39 -8.05 -3.64
CA PHE A 167 -4.07 -7.23 -2.47
C PHE A 167 -2.63 -7.43 -1.98
N PHE A 168 -1.96 -8.52 -2.34
CA PHE A 168 -0.60 -8.78 -1.87
C PHE A 168 0.45 -7.83 -2.48
N GLY A 169 0.26 -7.39 -3.73
CA GLY A 169 1.12 -6.34 -4.28
C GLY A 169 1.06 -5.05 -3.47
N VAL A 170 -0.11 -4.74 -2.92
CA VAL A 170 -0.33 -3.60 -2.02
C VAL A 170 0.36 -3.86 -0.67
N THR A 171 0.17 -5.02 -0.04
CA THR A 171 0.78 -5.33 1.26
C THR A 171 2.31 -5.32 1.19
N PHE A 172 2.93 -5.91 0.16
CA PHE A 172 4.39 -5.88 -0.03
C PHE A 172 4.91 -4.44 -0.08
N THR A 173 4.25 -3.59 -0.87
CA THR A 173 4.63 -2.17 -1.00
C THR A 173 4.47 -1.40 0.31
N GLN A 174 3.39 -1.66 1.06
CA GLN A 174 3.19 -0.99 2.34
C GLN A 174 4.19 -1.46 3.39
N ARG A 175 4.49 -2.75 3.43
CA ARG A 175 5.50 -3.31 4.34
C ARG A 175 6.86 -2.66 4.11
N ASP A 176 7.27 -2.45 2.86
CA ASP A 176 8.48 -1.71 2.51
C ASP A 176 8.50 -0.28 3.05
N ARG A 177 7.33 0.39 3.11
CA ARG A 177 7.20 1.70 3.75
C ARG A 177 7.35 1.59 5.26
N VAL A 178 6.78 0.56 5.88
CA VAL A 178 6.87 0.29 7.31
C VAL A 178 8.31 -0.05 7.73
N HIS A 179 9.09 -0.75 6.91
CA HIS A 179 10.50 -1.08 7.17
C HIS A 179 11.37 0.14 7.47
N ARG A 180 11.02 1.32 6.95
CA ARG A 180 11.74 2.59 7.20
C ARG A 180 11.62 3.06 8.65
N TYR A 181 10.64 2.55 9.38
CA TYR A 181 10.43 2.82 10.80
C TYR A 181 11.06 1.74 11.70
N GLY A 182 11.82 0.82 11.10
CA GLY A 182 12.57 -0.22 11.81
C GLY A 182 11.80 -1.53 11.99
N ARG A 183 12.54 -2.57 12.36
CA ARG A 183 12.05 -3.95 12.48
C ARG A 183 10.88 -4.10 13.47
N ARG A 184 10.88 -3.35 14.58
CA ARG A 184 9.80 -3.37 15.58
C ARG A 184 8.47 -2.86 15.00
N ALA A 185 8.50 -1.83 14.16
CA ALA A 185 7.29 -1.28 13.54
C ALA A 185 6.67 -2.27 12.53
N VAL A 186 7.53 -3.04 11.84
CA VAL A 186 7.10 -4.09 10.90
C VAL A 186 6.37 -5.20 11.65
N TYR A 187 6.99 -5.78 12.67
CA TYR A 187 6.33 -6.81 13.48
C TYR A 187 5.08 -6.32 14.20
N GLY A 188 5.06 -5.07 14.66
CA GLY A 188 3.84 -4.47 15.24
C GLY A 188 2.70 -4.41 14.23
N THR A 189 2.99 -4.02 12.99
CA THR A 189 2.01 -4.00 11.89
C THR A 189 1.54 -5.42 11.54
N ILE A 190 2.46 -6.37 11.39
CA ILE A 190 2.15 -7.78 11.10
C ILE A 190 1.26 -8.38 12.18
N LEU A 191 1.61 -8.20 13.46
CA LEU A 191 0.82 -8.72 14.57
C LEU A 191 -0.57 -8.09 14.62
N THR A 192 -0.67 -6.78 14.42
CA THR A 192 -1.96 -6.07 14.36
C THR A 192 -2.84 -6.62 13.23
N ALA A 193 -2.27 -6.83 12.05
CA ALA A 193 -2.99 -7.39 10.91
C ALA A 193 -3.39 -8.85 11.13
N ALA A 194 -2.50 -9.69 11.67
CA ALA A 194 -2.79 -11.08 11.97
C ALA A 194 -3.92 -11.23 13.00
N VAL A 195 -3.89 -10.43 14.07
CA VAL A 195 -4.96 -10.42 15.09
C VAL A 195 -6.28 -9.93 14.49
N ALA A 196 -6.26 -8.80 13.79
CA ALA A 196 -7.47 -8.29 13.14
C ALA A 196 -8.04 -9.27 12.10
N ASN A 197 -7.18 -9.98 11.37
CA ASN A 197 -7.56 -11.01 10.42
C ASN A 197 -8.30 -12.16 11.12
N VAL A 198 -7.76 -12.64 12.25
CA VAL A 198 -8.41 -13.69 13.06
C VAL A 198 -9.76 -13.22 13.59
N LEU A 199 -9.84 -12.00 14.12
CA LEU A 199 -11.08 -11.43 14.64
C LEU A 199 -12.14 -11.28 13.54
N LEU A 200 -11.75 -10.79 12.37
CA LEU A 200 -12.65 -10.65 11.23
C LEU A 200 -13.13 -12.03 10.74
N ALA A 201 -12.22 -12.97 10.51
CA ALA A 201 -12.58 -14.31 10.06
C ALA A 201 -13.50 -15.02 11.06
N ALA A 202 -13.25 -14.87 12.36
CA ALA A 202 -14.16 -15.37 13.40
C ALA A 202 -15.54 -14.70 13.34
N ALA A 203 -15.61 -13.38 13.14
CA ALA A 203 -16.86 -12.64 13.02
C ALA A 203 -17.65 -13.00 11.76
N LEU A 204 -16.97 -13.39 10.68
CA LEU A 204 -17.59 -13.89 9.44
C LEU A 204 -18.06 -15.35 9.55
N GLY A 205 -17.82 -16.02 10.69
CA GLY A 205 -18.15 -17.44 10.85
C GLY A 205 -17.25 -18.36 10.03
N THR A 206 -16.07 -17.89 9.61
CA THR A 206 -15.12 -18.68 8.84
C THR A 206 -14.70 -19.93 9.63
N PRO A 207 -14.61 -21.11 9.00
CA PRO A 207 -14.22 -22.32 9.70
C PRO A 207 -12.86 -22.18 10.39
N ARG A 208 -12.75 -22.69 11.62
CA ARG A 208 -11.57 -22.53 12.51
C ARG A 208 -10.25 -22.92 11.84
N ARG A 209 -10.30 -23.89 10.92
CA ARG A 209 -9.15 -24.30 10.10
C ARG A 209 -8.58 -23.13 9.31
N PHE A 210 -9.40 -22.43 8.53
CA PHE A 210 -8.94 -21.28 7.73
C PHE A 210 -8.44 -20.16 8.63
N VAL A 211 -9.12 -19.90 9.76
CA VAL A 211 -8.69 -18.88 10.73
C VAL A 211 -7.27 -19.16 11.24
N LEU A 212 -7.00 -20.39 11.68
CA LEU A 212 -5.70 -20.80 12.19
C LEU A 212 -4.62 -20.76 11.10
N VAL A 213 -4.94 -21.25 9.90
CA VAL A 213 -4.01 -21.27 8.77
C VAL A 213 -3.67 -19.86 8.31
N SER A 214 -4.66 -18.96 8.17
CA SER A 214 -4.40 -17.56 7.81
C SER A 214 -3.46 -16.88 8.82
N PHE A 215 -3.70 -17.08 10.12
CA PHE A 215 -2.82 -16.54 11.16
C PHE A 215 -1.39 -17.07 11.02
N LEU A 216 -1.23 -18.39 10.93
CA LEU A 216 0.07 -19.05 10.86
C LEU A 216 0.83 -18.63 9.60
N THR A 217 0.17 -18.64 8.44
CA THR A 217 0.78 -18.25 7.17
C THR A 217 1.20 -16.78 7.18
N ILE A 218 0.34 -15.86 7.64
CA ILE A 218 0.70 -14.43 7.76
C ILE A 218 1.94 -14.29 8.63
N VAL A 219 1.96 -14.89 9.83
CA VAL A 219 3.11 -14.76 10.74
C VAL A 219 4.38 -15.34 10.13
N LEU A 220 4.33 -16.54 9.54
CA LEU A 220 5.50 -17.21 8.99
C LEU A 220 6.05 -16.53 7.73
N ALA A 221 5.17 -16.21 6.76
CA ALA A 221 5.58 -15.60 5.51
C ALA A 221 6.09 -14.17 5.72
N GLU A 222 5.44 -13.39 6.57
CA GLU A 222 5.84 -12.02 6.85
C GLU A 222 7.10 -11.96 7.73
N ALA A 223 7.29 -12.91 8.65
CA ALA A 223 8.54 -13.04 9.38
C ALA A 223 9.69 -13.45 8.45
N ALA A 224 9.49 -14.42 7.56
CA ALA A 224 10.49 -14.84 6.60
C ALA A 224 10.91 -13.68 5.68
N ASP A 225 9.93 -12.93 5.15
CA ASP A 225 10.22 -11.72 4.38
C ASP A 225 11.05 -10.73 5.20
N THR A 226 10.58 -10.40 6.40
CA THR A 226 11.21 -9.42 7.27
C THR A 226 12.66 -9.80 7.52
N GLU A 227 12.96 -11.06 7.82
CA GLU A 227 14.33 -11.50 8.09
C GLU A 227 15.22 -11.46 6.85
N VAL A 228 14.70 -11.87 5.69
CA VAL A 228 15.46 -11.78 4.42
C VAL A 228 15.72 -10.32 4.08
N TYR A 229 14.72 -9.44 4.20
CA TYR A 229 14.84 -8.01 3.95
C TYR A 229 15.88 -7.36 4.87
N GLN A 230 15.82 -7.67 6.17
CA GLN A 230 16.72 -7.11 7.19
C GLN A 230 18.17 -7.56 6.98
N ARG A 231 18.40 -8.82 6.57
CA ARG A 231 19.74 -9.31 6.22
C ARG A 231 20.32 -8.64 4.98
N LEU A 232 19.46 -8.17 4.07
CA LEU A 232 19.88 -7.54 2.81
C LEU A 232 19.92 -6.01 2.90
N LEU A 233 19.86 -5.40 4.10
CA LEU A 233 19.91 -3.94 4.28
C LEU A 233 21.14 -3.25 3.69
N SER A 234 22.22 -3.97 3.38
CA SER A 234 23.39 -3.42 2.68
C SER A 234 23.24 -3.38 1.15
N ARG A 235 22.28 -4.11 0.57
CA ARG A 235 22.07 -4.23 -0.89
C ARG A 235 21.22 -3.09 -1.45
N ARG A 236 21.05 -3.00 -2.77
CA ARG A 236 20.13 -2.01 -3.38
C ARG A 236 18.68 -2.29 -2.98
N TRP A 237 17.85 -1.26 -2.81
CA TRP A 237 16.45 -1.40 -2.37
C TRP A 237 15.67 -2.43 -3.21
N LEU A 238 15.78 -2.37 -4.55
CA LEU A 238 15.11 -3.34 -5.43
C LEU A 238 15.52 -4.79 -5.16
N VAL A 239 16.79 -5.03 -4.85
CA VAL A 239 17.29 -6.38 -4.52
C VAL A 239 16.69 -6.84 -3.20
N ARG A 240 16.59 -5.96 -2.19
CA ARG A 240 15.98 -6.29 -0.89
C ARG A 240 14.54 -6.77 -1.08
N VAL A 241 13.75 -5.96 -1.79
CA VAL A 241 12.32 -6.20 -2.03
C VAL A 241 12.11 -7.44 -2.89
N ALA A 242 12.86 -7.56 -3.99
CA ALA A 242 12.72 -8.71 -4.89
C ALA A 242 13.13 -10.01 -4.20
N SER A 243 14.25 -10.03 -3.47
CA SER A 243 14.74 -11.22 -2.79
C SER A 243 13.87 -11.63 -1.60
N SER A 244 13.34 -10.68 -0.83
CA SER A 244 12.44 -11.01 0.29
C SER A 244 11.11 -11.56 -0.21
N ASN A 245 10.51 -10.90 -1.21
CA ASN A 245 9.26 -11.36 -1.84
C ASN A 245 9.42 -12.71 -2.56
N ALA A 246 10.59 -12.98 -3.16
CA ALA A 246 10.89 -14.26 -3.80
C ALA A 246 10.86 -15.46 -2.83
N VAL A 247 11.09 -15.22 -1.54
CA VAL A 247 10.99 -16.26 -0.51
C VAL A 247 9.60 -16.27 0.11
N SER A 248 9.06 -15.11 0.46
CA SER A 248 7.82 -15.02 1.22
C SER A 248 6.58 -15.36 0.39
N ALA A 249 6.52 -15.00 -0.89
CA ALA A 249 5.34 -15.25 -1.71
C ALA A 249 5.09 -16.75 -1.96
N PRO A 250 6.09 -17.58 -2.33
CA PRO A 250 5.92 -19.03 -2.40
C PRO A 250 5.60 -19.65 -1.04
N LEU A 251 6.29 -19.21 0.02
CA LEU A 251 6.05 -19.72 1.37
C LEU A 251 4.60 -19.48 1.80
N ASP A 252 4.08 -18.26 1.60
CA ASP A 252 2.70 -17.89 1.90
C ASP A 252 1.70 -18.73 1.12
N THR A 253 1.84 -18.76 -0.21
CA THR A 253 0.90 -19.46 -1.09
C THR A 253 0.89 -20.98 -0.83
N VAL A 254 2.06 -21.61 -0.67
CA VAL A 254 2.17 -23.05 -0.45
C VAL A 254 1.60 -23.43 0.91
N LEU A 255 2.00 -22.73 1.98
CA LEU A 255 1.50 -23.02 3.33
C LEU A 255 -0.01 -22.80 3.40
N PHE A 256 -0.50 -21.67 2.90
CA PHE A 256 -1.92 -21.40 2.89
C PHE A 256 -2.69 -22.45 2.09
N THR A 257 -2.33 -22.70 0.83
CA THR A 257 -3.10 -23.59 -0.05
C THR A 257 -3.14 -25.02 0.50
N LEU A 258 -1.99 -25.56 0.92
CA LEU A 258 -1.93 -26.91 1.47
C LEU A 258 -2.69 -26.97 2.80
N LEU A 259 -2.38 -26.11 3.77
CA LEU A 259 -2.98 -26.24 5.10
C LEU A 259 -4.48 -25.89 5.10
N ALA A 260 -4.93 -24.98 4.24
CA ALA A 260 -6.33 -24.57 4.15
C ALA A 260 -7.19 -25.59 3.40
N PHE A 261 -6.72 -26.10 2.26
CA PHE A 261 -7.55 -26.89 1.34
C PHE A 261 -7.23 -28.39 1.32
N TRP A 262 -6.17 -28.86 1.97
CA TRP A 262 -5.84 -30.29 2.00
C TRP A 262 -7.02 -31.15 2.50
N GLY A 263 -7.35 -32.21 1.76
CA GLY A 263 -8.46 -33.10 2.11
C GLY A 263 -9.87 -32.54 1.83
N GLN A 264 -9.99 -31.36 1.20
CA GLN A 264 -11.28 -30.91 0.67
C GLN A 264 -11.65 -31.69 -0.59
N PRO A 265 -12.92 -32.07 -0.81
CA PRO A 265 -13.33 -32.92 -1.93
C PRO A 265 -12.96 -32.37 -3.32
N TYR A 266 -12.93 -31.04 -3.46
CA TYR A 266 -12.63 -30.34 -4.70
C TYR A 266 -11.14 -30.01 -4.87
N ALA A 267 -10.33 -30.05 -3.80
CA ALA A 267 -8.94 -29.62 -3.80
C ALA A 267 -7.99 -30.75 -4.23
N THR A 268 -8.09 -31.15 -5.50
CA THR A 268 -7.18 -32.14 -6.08
C THR A 268 -5.72 -31.63 -6.10
N PRO A 269 -4.71 -32.50 -6.14
CA PRO A 269 -3.31 -32.08 -6.28
C PRO A 269 -3.07 -31.18 -7.50
N GLY A 270 -3.77 -31.45 -8.61
CA GLY A 270 -3.72 -30.61 -9.82
C GLY A 270 -4.29 -29.22 -9.58
N TRP A 271 -5.46 -29.14 -8.93
CA TRP A 271 -6.07 -27.86 -8.57
C TRP A 271 -5.19 -27.04 -7.62
N MET A 272 -4.63 -27.67 -6.58
CA MET A 272 -3.70 -26.99 -5.65
C MET A 272 -2.44 -26.51 -6.38
N ALA A 273 -1.88 -27.30 -7.30
CA ALA A 273 -0.73 -26.88 -8.10
C ALA A 273 -1.07 -25.67 -9.00
N GLN A 274 -2.25 -25.65 -9.62
CA GLN A 274 -2.72 -24.51 -10.41
C GLN A 274 -2.80 -23.23 -9.57
N VAL A 275 -3.44 -23.31 -8.40
CA VAL A 275 -3.54 -22.17 -7.47
C VAL A 275 -2.17 -21.71 -7.03
N ILE A 276 -1.30 -22.63 -6.58
CA ILE A 276 0.04 -22.29 -6.10
C ILE A 276 0.87 -21.57 -7.17
N VAL A 277 0.95 -22.15 -8.37
CA VAL A 277 1.73 -21.57 -9.47
C VAL A 277 1.16 -20.22 -9.87
N THR A 278 -0.15 -20.13 -10.02
CA THR A 278 -0.80 -18.91 -10.49
C THR A 278 -0.65 -17.78 -9.47
N ASP A 279 -0.92 -18.03 -8.20
CA ASP A 279 -0.87 -17.02 -7.15
C ASP A 279 0.56 -16.51 -6.93
N VAL A 280 1.58 -17.38 -7.00
CA VAL A 280 2.98 -16.96 -6.93
C VAL A 280 3.36 -16.05 -8.10
N LEU A 281 2.96 -16.41 -9.33
CA LEU A 281 3.22 -15.58 -10.51
C LEU A 281 2.52 -14.23 -10.42
N VAL A 282 1.25 -14.20 -9.98
CA VAL A 282 0.49 -12.97 -9.80
C VAL A 282 1.10 -12.10 -8.71
N LYS A 283 1.54 -12.68 -7.58
CA LYS A 283 2.23 -11.94 -6.51
C LYS A 283 3.54 -11.31 -7.00
N TYR A 284 4.31 -12.02 -7.82
CA TYR A 284 5.53 -11.46 -8.42
C TYR A 284 5.22 -10.35 -9.42
N ALA A 285 4.25 -10.55 -10.30
CA ALA A 285 3.82 -9.53 -11.25
C ALA A 285 3.32 -8.27 -10.51
N ALA A 286 2.49 -8.44 -9.49
CA ALA A 286 1.98 -7.36 -8.66
C ALA A 286 3.11 -6.62 -7.93
N GLY A 287 4.09 -7.35 -7.39
CA GLY A 287 5.29 -6.76 -6.77
C GLY A 287 6.11 -5.92 -7.75
N ILE A 288 6.30 -6.39 -8.99
CA ILE A 288 7.00 -5.64 -10.04
C ILE A 288 6.21 -4.39 -10.44
N VAL A 289 4.91 -4.54 -10.71
CA VAL A 289 4.03 -3.41 -11.07
C VAL A 289 4.04 -2.35 -9.96
N ALA A 290 3.99 -2.76 -8.71
CA ALA A 290 4.02 -1.83 -7.59
C ALA A 290 5.39 -1.15 -7.44
N ALA A 291 6.49 -1.88 -7.63
CA ALA A 291 7.84 -1.29 -7.64
C ALA A 291 8.03 -0.29 -8.79
N LEU A 292 7.57 -0.61 -9.99
CA LEU A 292 7.62 0.27 -11.16
C LEU A 292 6.70 1.48 -10.99
N GLY A 293 5.47 1.28 -10.51
CA GLY A 293 4.52 2.35 -10.19
C GLY A 293 5.08 3.31 -9.15
N MET A 294 5.74 2.79 -8.12
CA MET A 294 6.46 3.59 -7.13
C MET A 294 7.59 4.40 -7.79
N LEU A 295 8.40 3.81 -8.66
CA LEU A 295 9.47 4.52 -9.36
C LEU A 295 8.94 5.59 -10.34
N ALA A 296 7.83 5.33 -11.02
CA ALA A 296 7.24 6.20 -12.04
C ALA A 296 6.44 7.38 -11.44
N LEU A 297 5.64 7.13 -10.41
CA LEU A 297 4.77 8.14 -9.79
C LEU A 297 5.48 8.89 -8.65
N LEU A 298 6.28 8.21 -7.84
CA LEU A 298 6.81 8.76 -6.58
C LEU A 298 8.19 9.43 -6.70
N ARG A 299 8.90 9.34 -7.84
CA ARG A 299 10.09 10.19 -8.08
C ARG A 299 9.78 11.70 -8.02
N SER A 300 8.52 12.08 -8.16
CA SER A 300 8.06 13.47 -8.18
C SER A 300 7.46 13.98 -6.86
N VAL A 301 7.11 13.08 -5.93
CA VAL A 301 6.47 13.40 -4.63
C VAL A 301 7.36 12.98 -3.45
N TRP A 302 8.34 12.10 -3.69
CA TRP A 302 9.17 11.51 -2.65
C TRP A 302 10.61 12.05 -2.71
N PRO A 303 10.99 12.98 -1.81
CA PRO A 303 12.38 13.37 -1.66
C PRO A 303 13.17 12.26 -0.95
N GLN A 304 13.54 11.19 -1.67
CA GLN A 304 14.50 10.18 -1.17
C GLN A 304 15.97 10.63 -1.28
N ALA A 305 16.26 11.92 -1.45
CA ALA A 305 17.63 12.43 -1.40
C ALA A 305 18.11 12.83 0.01
N ARG A 306 17.26 12.77 1.04
CA ARG A 306 17.62 13.21 2.42
C ARG A 306 17.80 12.10 3.46
N LEU A 307 17.66 10.82 3.12
CA LEU A 307 17.84 9.72 4.09
C LEU A 307 19.08 8.83 3.86
N GLY A 308 19.83 9.04 2.78
CA GLY A 308 21.10 8.35 2.56
C GLY A 308 22.29 8.96 3.30
N ALA A 309 22.23 10.26 3.64
CA ALA A 309 23.33 10.99 4.27
C ALA A 309 23.42 10.80 5.79
N ALA A 310 22.38 10.25 6.44
CA ALA A 310 22.37 9.99 7.88
C ALA A 310 22.83 8.57 8.26
N LEU A 311 23.22 7.75 7.27
CA LEU A 311 23.67 6.38 7.48
C LEU A 311 25.13 6.18 7.04
N ASP A 312 25.89 7.27 6.90
CA ASP A 312 27.34 7.19 6.75
C ASP A 312 27.96 7.16 8.17
N PRO A 313 28.48 6.01 8.65
CA PRO A 313 28.99 5.90 10.02
C PRO A 313 30.28 6.70 10.25
N GLY A 314 30.81 7.37 9.21
CA GLY A 314 32.04 8.16 9.24
C GLY A 314 31.84 9.69 9.13
N ALA A 315 30.60 10.20 9.10
CA ALA A 315 30.38 11.64 9.06
C ALA A 315 30.57 12.25 10.46
N PRO A 316 31.46 13.25 10.65
CA PRO A 316 31.65 13.89 11.95
C PRO A 316 30.36 14.60 12.39
N PRO A 317 30.04 14.62 13.70
CA PRO A 317 28.85 15.29 14.19
C PRO A 317 29.06 16.81 14.10
N GLY A 318 28.34 17.49 13.22
CA GLY A 318 28.33 18.95 13.15
C GLY A 318 27.19 19.45 12.25
N GLY A 319 26.35 20.39 12.65
CA GLY A 319 26.14 21.03 13.94
C GLY A 319 24.69 21.52 13.95
N ALA A 320 23.94 21.17 14.99
CA ALA A 320 22.77 21.93 15.37
C ALA A 320 23.25 23.22 16.06
N ASP A 321 22.52 24.31 15.85
CA ASP A 321 22.71 25.64 16.45
C ASP A 321 23.79 26.55 15.86
N THR A 322 23.38 27.41 14.91
CA THR A 322 23.53 28.88 15.02
C THR A 322 22.74 29.56 13.90
N LEU A 323 21.52 30.02 14.19
CA LEU A 323 20.87 31.07 13.42
C LEU A 323 21.37 32.40 13.99
N ALA A 324 22.37 33.02 13.36
CA ALA A 324 22.71 34.41 13.60
C ALA A 324 21.82 35.31 12.73
N PRO A 325 21.32 36.46 13.23
CA PRO A 325 20.44 37.34 12.47
C PRO A 325 21.22 38.10 11.40
N ALA A 326 20.56 38.36 10.26
CA ALA A 326 21.09 39.16 9.17
C ALA A 326 21.34 40.62 9.61
N PRO A 327 22.47 41.25 9.27
CA PRO A 327 22.62 42.68 9.44
C PRO A 327 21.91 43.44 8.32
N ALA A 328 21.21 44.49 8.74
CA ALA A 328 20.42 45.40 7.92
C ALA A 328 21.29 46.33 7.05
N ASP A 329 20.69 46.74 5.94
CA ASP A 329 21.02 47.81 5.00
C ASP A 329 22.12 48.82 5.39
N GLY A 330 23.13 48.95 4.53
CA GLY A 330 24.09 50.05 4.52
C GLY A 330 24.34 50.53 3.08
N ARG A 331 23.91 51.76 2.79
CA ARG A 331 24.04 52.48 1.50
C ARG A 331 25.50 52.70 1.06
N PRO A 332 25.76 52.96 -0.24
CA PRO A 332 27.09 53.27 -0.74
C PRO A 332 27.45 54.74 -0.46
N GLY A 333 28.61 54.99 0.14
CA GLY A 333 29.26 56.29 0.23
C GLY A 333 30.55 56.26 -0.59
N GLY A 334 30.65 57.14 -1.57
CA GLY A 334 31.81 57.26 -2.46
C GLY A 334 33.00 58.01 -1.85
N ASP A 335 34.16 57.72 -2.46
CA ASP A 335 35.30 58.58 -2.88
C ASP A 335 35.94 59.61 -1.92
N PRO A 336 37.21 59.97 -2.16
CA PRO A 336 38.03 59.79 -3.38
C PRO A 336 39.27 58.90 -3.25
#